data_AF-A0AAU7RRB2-F1
#
_entry.id   AF-A0AAU7RRB2-F1
#
_cell.length_a   1.000
_cell.length_b   1.000
_cell.length_c   1.000
_cell.angle_alpha   90.00
_cell.angle_beta   90.00
_cell.angle_gamma   90.00
#
_symmetry.space_group_name_H-M   'P 1'
#
loop_
_entity.id
_entity.type
_entity.pdbx_description
1 polymer ?
#
loop_
_entity_poly.entity_id
_entity_poly.type
_entity_poly.pdbx_seq_one_letter_code
_entity_poly.pdbx_strand_id
1 'polypeptide(L)'
;MVAVALSTLGRMPIYGVRQAVPDGGNISWFFYCGEYSDAEDFYQPVHTAHLSDVLPAVVRYLHLPVGTRFIIDDQGYEDVWRVK
;
A
#
# COMPACT_ATOMS: atom_id res chain seq x y z
N MET A 1 2.95 6.19 -9.87
CA MET A 1 3.88 5.53 -8.93
C MET A 1 3.09 5.09 -7.70
N VAL A 2 3.62 4.15 -6.94
CA VAL A 2 3.14 3.80 -5.58
C VAL A 2 4.31 3.87 -4.62
N ALA A 3 4.03 3.95 -3.32
CA ALA A 3 5.01 3.85 -2.26
C ALA A 3 4.88 2.48 -1.58
N VAL A 4 5.99 1.77 -1.43
CA VAL A 4 6.04 0.45 -0.78
C VAL A 4 7.14 0.46 0.25
N ALA A 5 6.89 -0.04 1.46
CA ALA A 5 7.93 -0.32 2.42
C ALA A 5 8.62 -1.66 2.08
N LEU A 6 9.60 -1.61 1.18
CA LEU A 6 10.23 -2.81 0.61
C LEU A 6 10.88 -3.72 1.67
N SER A 7 11.40 -3.13 2.74
CA SER A 7 12.00 -3.85 3.88
C SER A 7 11.00 -4.72 4.64
N THR A 8 9.70 -4.50 4.44
CA THR A 8 8.63 -5.23 5.11
C THR A 8 8.04 -6.36 4.28
N LEU A 9 8.37 -6.45 3.00
CA LEU A 9 7.83 -7.47 2.09
C LEU A 9 8.01 -8.89 2.65
N GLY A 10 6.99 -9.73 2.45
CA GLY A 10 6.95 -11.10 2.98
C GLY A 10 6.42 -11.20 4.42
N ARG A 11 6.16 -10.07 5.10
CA ARG A 11 5.45 -10.04 6.38
C ARG A 11 3.93 -9.98 6.16
N MET A 12 3.18 -10.23 7.22
CA MET A 12 1.72 -10.11 7.26
C MET A 12 1.29 -9.39 8.55
N PRO A 13 0.13 -8.72 8.56
CA PRO A 13 -0.77 -8.51 7.43
C PRO A 13 -0.27 -7.41 6.47
N ILE A 14 -0.80 -7.35 5.26
CA ILE A 14 -0.54 -6.27 4.30
C ILE A 14 -1.51 -5.13 4.55
N TYR A 15 -0.97 -3.93 4.68
CA TYR A 15 -1.72 -2.70 4.83
C TYR A 15 -1.63 -1.87 3.56
N GLY A 16 -2.76 -1.29 3.15
CA GLY A 16 -2.80 -0.36 2.04
C GLY A 16 -3.57 0.90 2.39
N VAL A 17 -3.03 2.05 2.02
CA VAL A 17 -3.64 3.36 2.25
C VAL A 17 -3.64 4.15 0.95
N ARG A 18 -4.82 4.60 0.52
CA ARG A 18 -4.98 5.52 -0.61
C ARG A 18 -5.20 6.94 -0.12
N GLN A 19 -4.23 7.81 -0.37
CA GLN A 19 -4.30 9.22 -0.04
C GLN A 19 -4.51 10.06 -1.31
N ALA A 20 -4.98 11.29 -1.12
CA ALA A 20 -5.02 12.27 -2.19
C ALA A 20 -3.59 12.59 -2.61
N VAL A 21 -3.36 12.75 -3.91
CA VAL A 21 -2.05 13.16 -4.41
C VAL A 21 -1.89 14.65 -4.08
N PRO A 22 -0.82 15.05 -3.38
CA PRO A 22 -0.53 16.46 -3.16
C PRO A 22 -0.21 17.15 -4.49
N ASP A 23 -0.32 18.48 -4.54
CA ASP A 23 -0.01 19.25 -5.74
C ASP A 23 1.44 18.95 -6.22
N GLY A 24 1.59 18.58 -7.49
CA GLY A 24 2.87 18.16 -8.08
C GLY A 24 3.35 16.74 -7.72
N GLY A 25 2.61 15.98 -6.92
CA GLY A 25 2.91 14.58 -6.60
C GLY A 25 2.41 13.58 -7.66
N ASN A 26 2.85 12.32 -7.56
CA ASN A 26 2.38 11.22 -8.44
C ASN A 26 2.18 9.87 -7.71
N ILE A 27 2.25 9.88 -6.37
CA ILE A 27 2.02 8.72 -5.51
C ILE A 27 0.71 8.95 -4.75
N SER A 28 -0.23 8.01 -4.89
CA SER A 28 -1.51 8.01 -4.15
C SER A 28 -1.70 6.77 -3.27
N TRP A 29 -0.83 5.77 -3.42
CA TRP A 29 -0.94 4.48 -2.75
C TRP A 29 0.31 4.22 -1.93
N PHE A 30 0.12 3.80 -0.69
CA PHE A 30 1.15 3.46 0.27
C PHE A 30 0.88 2.05 0.80
N PHE A 31 1.89 1.17 0.74
CA PHE A 31 1.79 -0.22 1.14
C PHE A 31 2.92 -0.60 2.10
N TYR A 32 2.58 -1.31 3.18
CA TYR A 32 3.56 -1.92 4.08
C TYR A 32 3.00 -3.24 4.63
N CYS A 33 3.87 -4.06 5.18
CA CYS A 33 3.52 -5.40 5.65
C CYS A 33 3.98 -5.61 7.10
N GLY A 34 3.12 -6.12 7.97
CA GLY A 34 3.42 -6.27 9.40
C GLY A 34 3.58 -4.91 10.10
N GLU A 35 4.74 -4.67 10.70
CA GLU A 35 4.96 -3.50 11.54
C GLU A 35 5.24 -2.22 10.74
N TYR A 36 4.57 -1.13 11.13
CA TYR A 36 4.80 0.22 10.64
C TYR A 36 6.01 0.86 11.32
N SER A 37 6.71 1.75 10.61
CA SER A 37 7.75 2.62 11.16
C SER A 37 7.56 4.06 10.67
N ASP A 38 7.88 5.03 11.52
CA ASP A 38 7.89 6.47 11.21
C ASP A 38 9.21 6.96 10.56
N ALA A 39 10.14 6.05 10.26
CA ALA A 39 11.40 6.39 9.61
C ALA A 39 11.19 7.11 8.25
N GLU A 40 12.01 8.13 7.96
CA GLU A 40 11.89 8.93 6.74
C GLU A 40 12.06 8.10 5.45
N ASP A 41 12.88 7.05 5.53
CA ASP A 41 13.16 6.13 4.44
C ASP A 41 12.24 4.89 4.44
N PHE A 42 11.19 4.86 5.27
CA PHE A 42 10.32 3.70 5.41
C PHE A 42 9.67 3.28 4.08
N TYR A 43 9.18 4.25 3.30
CA TYR A 43 8.56 4.02 1.99
C TYR A 43 9.51 4.33 0.84
N GLN A 44 9.56 3.45 -0.15
CA GLN A 44 10.29 3.68 -1.39
C GLN A 44 9.34 3.74 -2.60
N PRO A 45 9.59 4.61 -3.59
CA PRO A 45 8.76 4.71 -4.78
C PRO A 45 8.95 3.50 -5.69
N VAL A 46 7.83 2.87 -6.07
CA VAL A 46 7.78 1.72 -6.98
C VAL A 46 6.90 2.08 -8.17
N HIS A 47 7.34 1.71 -9.37
CA HIS A 47 6.54 1.84 -10.57
C HIS A 47 5.36 0.86 -10.50
N THR A 48 4.15 1.31 -10.84
CA THR A 48 2.93 0.48 -10.77
C THR A 48 3.05 -0.81 -11.57
N ALA A 49 3.80 -0.79 -12.68
CA ALA A 49 4.05 -1.98 -13.50
C ALA A 49 4.87 -3.08 -12.78
N HIS A 50 5.74 -2.72 -11.82
CA HIS A 50 6.51 -3.69 -11.04
C HIS A 50 5.75 -4.15 -9.78
N LEU A 51 4.61 -3.54 -9.47
CA LEU A 51 3.85 -3.88 -8.26
C LEU A 51 3.31 -5.31 -8.31
N SER A 52 2.95 -5.80 -9.50
CA SER A 52 2.55 -7.19 -9.72
C SER A 52 3.65 -8.20 -9.42
N ASP A 53 4.92 -7.81 -9.54
CA ASP A 53 6.06 -8.69 -9.28
C ASP A 53 6.45 -8.68 -7.79
N VAL A 54 6.39 -7.51 -7.14
CA VAL A 54 6.85 -7.36 -5.74
C VAL A 54 5.76 -7.58 -4.69
N LEU A 55 4.50 -7.21 -4.99
CA LEU A 55 3.37 -7.32 -4.05
C LEU A 55 2.06 -7.57 -4.81
N PRO A 56 1.90 -8.74 -5.49
CA PRO A 56 0.76 -9.03 -6.36
C PRO A 56 -0.59 -8.92 -5.64
N ALA A 57 -0.64 -9.24 -4.34
CA ALA A 57 -1.85 -9.23 -3.54
C ALA A 57 -2.58 -7.87 -3.55
N VAL A 58 -1.84 -6.74 -3.67
CA VAL A 58 -2.45 -5.40 -3.59
C VAL A 58 -2.97 -4.87 -4.93
N VAL A 59 -2.62 -5.51 -6.05
CA VAL A 59 -2.95 -5.02 -7.40
C VAL A 59 -4.46 -4.86 -7.58
N ARG A 60 -5.24 -5.80 -7.05
CA ARG A 60 -6.71 -5.75 -7.13
C ARG A 60 -7.32 -4.55 -6.42
N TYR A 61 -6.64 -3.91 -5.47
CA TYR A 61 -7.19 -2.76 -4.71
C TYR A 61 -6.89 -1.42 -5.39
N LEU A 62 -6.02 -1.36 -6.41
CA LEU A 62 -5.60 -0.11 -7.04
C LEU A 62 -6.75 0.73 -7.64
N HIS A 63 -7.88 0.09 -7.97
CA HIS A 63 -9.06 0.76 -8.50
C HIS A 63 -9.92 1.46 -7.42
N LEU A 64 -9.70 1.16 -6.13
CA LEU A 64 -10.50 1.71 -5.03
C LEU A 64 -10.22 3.20 -4.82
N PRO A 65 -11.24 4.03 -4.53
CA PRO A 65 -11.12 5.50 -4.53
C PRO A 65 -10.25 6.05 -3.40
N VAL A 66 -9.90 7.35 -3.52
CA VAL A 66 -9.14 8.09 -2.50
C VAL A 66 -9.85 8.01 -1.15
N GLY A 67 -9.07 7.90 -0.06
CA GLY A 67 -9.58 7.71 1.29
C GLY A 67 -9.76 6.23 1.67
N THR A 68 -9.58 5.30 0.73
CA THR A 68 -9.58 3.86 1.03
C THR A 68 -8.39 3.47 1.91
N ARG A 69 -8.66 2.59 2.88
CA ARG A 69 -7.67 1.84 3.65
C ARG A 69 -8.07 0.37 3.65
N PHE A 70 -7.09 -0.53 3.73
CA PHE A 70 -7.37 -1.95 3.86
C PHE A 70 -6.30 -2.68 4.67
N ILE A 71 -6.68 -3.83 5.21
CA ILE A 71 -5.83 -4.84 5.84
C ILE A 71 -6.20 -6.19 5.23
N ILE A 72 -5.21 -6.94 4.78
CA ILE A 72 -5.38 -8.32 4.30
C ILE A 72 -4.28 -9.22 4.86
N ASP A 73 -4.57 -10.50 5.08
CA ASP A 73 -3.57 -11.49 5.47
C ASP A 73 -3.62 -12.76 4.62
N ASP A 74 -2.71 -13.70 4.89
CA ASP A 74 -2.63 -15.01 4.25
C ASP A 74 -3.62 -16.04 4.83
N GLN A 75 -4.31 -15.71 5.93
CA GLN A 75 -5.35 -16.54 6.54
C GLN A 75 -6.75 -16.26 5.97
N GLY A 76 -6.86 -15.29 5.05
CA GLY A 76 -8.11 -14.92 4.37
C GLY A 76 -8.87 -13.79 5.06
N TYR A 77 -8.27 -13.11 6.03
CA TYR A 77 -8.81 -11.86 6.57
C TYR A 77 -8.71 -10.77 5.50
N GLU A 78 -9.81 -10.05 5.28
CA GLU A 78 -9.87 -8.87 4.43
C GLU A 78 -10.80 -7.85 5.08
N ASP A 79 -10.27 -6.67 5.38
CA ASP A 79 -11.05 -5.52 5.85
C ASP A 79 -10.71 -4.31 4.99
N VAL A 80 -11.73 -3.69 4.40
CA VAL A 80 -11.61 -2.54 3.50
C VAL A 80 -12.58 -1.46 3.94
N TRP A 81 -12.06 -0.28 4.28
CA TRP A 81 -12.87 0.84 4.73
C TRP A 81 -12.44 2.15 4.08
N ARG A 82 -13.24 3.20 4.28
CA ARG A 82 -12.91 4.56 3.82
C ARG A 82 -12.91 5.51 5.00
N VAL A 83 -11.87 6.32 5.07
CA VAL A 83 -11.86 7.50 5.94
C VAL A 83 -12.50 8.66 5.19
N LYS A 84 -13.41 9.38 5.86
CA LYS A 84 -14.04 10.59 5.35
C LYS A 84 -13.09 11.78 5.43
#